data_AF-A0A438C9S7-F1
#
_entry.id   AF-A0A438C9S7-F1
#
_cell.length_a   1.000
_cell.length_b   1.000
_cell.length_c   1.000
_cell.angle_alpha   90.00
_cell.angle_beta   90.00
_cell.angle_gamma   90.00
#
_symmetry.space_group_name_H-M   'P 1'
#
loop_
_entity.id
_entity.type
_entity.pdbx_description
1 polymer ?
#
loop_
_entity_poly.entity_id
_entity_poly.type
_entity_poly.pdbx_seq_one_letter_code
_entity_poly.pdbx_strand_id
1 'polypeptide(L)'
;MTATGVAVHCYWNGRVKKEKGDVDYEGDNVNIMPVKLNYGTTYAELLDKIYTITGIDRWGFELNIICRYPISSREYKPIPIKNDEAVELMLEVPIRSGVFCVEIYLETNAVNKPFHVEANAPANVQISPLSHLLKGECNAVYSNDWETSSKHSNDSPKKDDNQMEGRKWEELNRDCLVNVFQKVGMESMLLDVPLVCKSWHKASLDPKCWEFLIFPEYIEPDDIWGRGPFAERFMLEFQFSVTAFIKFVIDRSCGHATALSLPICCTEEAFKYAANNDFGYFFKTTPLLGNCKGLRTRLRCPKLELLGLNAGLLHKHSSIIPKLISKWKNLQSLVLGSSHGMEEILTPIRLFCRNFTRLSAPKTNVGNKEASAIVTSLPNLRYLVLNGASIEQESLVMILQGCKQLIEIDVRDCDGFDEDDAEILKLASHIPSFMCKGSYLYDPFDDYEHTQIDHNYRVYGYGCCYDYD
;
A
#
# COMPACT_ATOMS: atom_id res chain seq x y z
N MET A 1 0.64 18.61 19.76
CA MET A 1 0.88 19.74 18.85
C MET A 1 1.35 19.13 17.54
N THR A 2 0.74 19.44 16.40
CA THR A 2 1.21 18.92 15.11
C THR A 2 2.53 19.59 14.74
N ALA A 3 3.49 18.82 14.22
CA ALA A 3 4.64 19.40 13.57
C ALA A 3 4.14 20.05 12.27
N THR A 4 3.86 21.36 12.34
CA THR A 4 3.51 22.22 11.19
C THR A 4 4.64 22.34 10.15
N GLY A 5 5.75 21.63 10.35
CA GLY A 5 6.94 21.71 9.54
C GLY A 5 7.88 20.54 9.74
N VAL A 6 8.75 20.35 8.75
CA VAL A 6 9.82 19.37 8.66
C VAL A 6 11.01 19.84 9.50
N ALA A 7 11.58 18.94 10.30
CA ALA A 7 12.88 19.16 10.91
C ALA A 7 13.96 18.97 9.83
N VAL A 8 14.73 20.01 9.59
CA VAL A 8 15.86 20.00 8.66
C VAL A 8 17.13 20.27 9.44
N HIS A 9 18.04 19.31 9.49
CA HIS A 9 19.37 19.52 10.03
C HIS A 9 20.21 20.27 9.00
N CYS A 10 20.60 21.48 9.36
CA CYS A 10 21.41 22.35 8.54
C CYS A 10 22.86 22.29 9.01
N TYR A 11 23.77 21.91 8.12
CA TYR A 11 25.20 21.75 8.39
C TYR A 11 25.99 22.81 7.64
N TRP A 12 26.98 23.46 8.27
CA TRP A 12 27.86 24.44 7.62
C TRP A 12 29.29 24.38 8.17
N ASN A 13 30.23 25.07 7.52
CA ASN A 13 31.69 25.03 7.78
C ASN A 13 32.37 23.68 7.47
N GLY A 14 31.79 22.89 6.57
CA GLY A 14 32.40 21.68 6.04
C GLY A 14 32.36 21.68 4.51
N ARG A 15 32.69 20.54 3.92
CA ARG A 15 32.49 20.25 2.50
C ARG A 15 31.94 18.86 2.29
N VAL A 16 31.10 18.72 1.29
CA VAL A 16 30.54 17.43 0.88
C VAL A 16 31.63 16.60 0.22
N LYS A 17 31.82 15.39 0.73
CA LYS A 17 32.71 14.37 0.18
C LYS A 17 31.85 13.19 -0.24
N LYS A 18 32.02 12.77 -1.49
CA LYS A 18 31.24 11.68 -2.07
C LYS A 18 31.98 10.37 -1.84
N GLU A 19 31.42 9.49 -1.02
CA GLU A 19 31.90 8.12 -0.87
C GLU A 19 31.05 7.15 -1.71
N LYS A 20 31.46 5.88 -1.80
CA LYS A 20 30.79 4.88 -2.63
C LYS A 20 29.47 4.47 -1.97
N GLY A 21 28.41 5.22 -2.25
CA GLY A 21 27.05 4.95 -1.80
C GLY A 21 26.51 5.92 -0.75
N ASP A 22 27.32 6.81 -0.18
CA ASP A 22 26.82 7.82 0.77
C ASP A 22 27.47 9.19 0.55
N VAL A 23 26.93 10.18 1.24
CA VAL A 23 27.35 11.58 1.22
C VAL A 23 27.82 11.95 2.62
N ASP A 24 29.13 12.13 2.77
CA ASP A 24 29.73 12.62 4.01
C ASP A 24 29.95 14.12 3.95
N TYR A 25 29.90 14.78 5.11
CA TYR A 25 30.15 16.21 5.25
C TYR A 25 31.26 16.44 6.28
N GLU A 26 32.47 16.75 5.78
CA GLU A 26 33.70 16.81 6.57
C GLU A 26 34.22 18.25 6.70
N GLY A 27 34.77 18.61 7.87
CA GLY A 27 35.42 19.89 8.11
C GLY A 27 35.91 20.02 9.56
N ASP A 28 36.94 20.84 9.78
CA ASP A 28 37.58 20.96 11.10
C ASP A 28 36.64 21.53 12.20
N ASN A 29 35.59 22.25 11.80
CA ASN A 29 34.62 22.89 12.71
C ASN A 29 33.19 22.87 12.14
N VAL A 30 32.69 21.69 11.74
CA VAL A 30 31.32 21.52 11.23
C VAL A 30 30.30 21.87 12.32
N ASN A 31 29.39 22.79 11.99
CA ASN A 31 28.26 23.15 12.84
C ASN A 31 26.98 22.49 12.33
N ILE A 32 26.06 22.16 13.25
CA ILE A 32 24.77 21.54 12.94
C ILE A 32 23.67 22.26 13.72
N MET A 33 22.60 22.66 13.04
CA MET A 33 21.44 23.26 13.68
C MET A 33 20.14 22.70 13.09
N PRO A 34 19.23 22.14 13.93
CA PRO A 34 17.90 21.78 13.47
C PRO A 34 17.04 23.04 13.22
N VAL A 35 16.46 23.12 12.04
CA VAL A 35 15.55 24.18 11.62
C VAL A 35 14.19 23.57 11.32
N LYS A 36 13.12 24.20 11.79
CA LYS A 36 11.77 23.80 11.42
C LYS A 36 11.29 24.60 10.21
N LEU A 37 10.98 23.91 9.11
CA LEU A 37 10.46 24.48 7.87
C LEU A 37 9.04 24.01 7.62
N ASN A 38 8.10 24.90 7.35
CA ASN A 38 6.71 24.49 7.09
C ASN A 38 6.56 23.98 5.64
N TYR A 39 5.62 23.07 5.41
CA TYR A 39 5.27 22.69 4.04
C TYR A 39 4.76 23.92 3.26
N GLY A 40 5.24 24.10 2.03
CA GLY A 40 5.00 25.31 1.23
C GLY A 40 6.00 26.45 1.45
N THR A 41 7.08 26.23 2.22
CA THR A 41 8.19 27.19 2.31
C THR A 41 8.83 27.39 0.93
N THR A 42 8.98 28.64 0.51
CA THR A 42 9.67 29.01 -0.74
C THR A 42 11.20 28.99 -0.56
N TYR A 43 11.93 28.95 -1.67
CA TYR A 43 13.39 29.04 -1.70
C TYR A 43 13.90 30.35 -1.10
N ALA A 44 13.21 31.46 -1.34
CA ALA A 44 13.56 32.75 -0.74
C ALA A 44 13.42 32.73 0.80
N GLU A 45 12.34 32.14 1.32
CA GLU A 45 12.12 32.01 2.77
C GLU A 45 13.12 31.03 3.43
N LEU A 46 13.52 29.98 2.71
CA LEU A 46 14.58 29.07 3.14
C LEU A 46 15.92 29.79 3.25
N LEU A 47 16.31 30.56 2.23
CA LEU A 47 17.54 31.34 2.22
C LEU A 47 17.56 32.36 3.37
N ASP A 48 16.45 33.08 3.58
CA ASP A 48 16.36 34.08 4.66
C ASP A 48 16.61 33.46 6.04
N LYS A 49 16.02 32.28 6.29
CA LYS A 49 16.26 31.50 7.50
C LYS A 49 17.72 31.04 7.62
N ILE A 50 18.32 30.52 6.54
CA ILE A 50 19.70 30.03 6.56
C ILE A 50 20.69 31.16 6.87
N TYR A 51 20.54 32.32 6.24
CA TYR A 51 21.40 33.47 6.54
C TYR A 51 21.22 33.97 7.98
N THR A 52 19.99 33.91 8.49
CA THR A 52 19.69 34.30 9.88
C THR A 52 20.37 33.36 10.89
N ILE A 53 20.38 32.04 10.66
CA ILE A 53 20.95 31.07 11.62
C ILE A 53 22.47 30.93 11.50
N THR A 54 23.04 31.13 10.31
CA THR A 54 24.48 30.93 10.06
C THR A 54 25.30 32.20 10.24
N GLY A 55 24.68 33.38 10.11
CA GLY A 55 25.39 34.66 10.11
C GLY A 55 26.28 34.88 8.88
N ILE A 56 26.14 34.07 7.83
CA ILE A 56 26.88 34.22 6.57
C ILE A 56 26.47 35.54 5.91
N ASP A 57 27.45 36.33 5.47
CA ASP A 57 27.19 37.58 4.75
C ASP A 57 26.57 37.31 3.38
N ARG A 58 25.35 37.84 3.15
CA ARG A 58 24.61 37.72 1.89
C ARG A 58 25.34 38.35 0.70
N TRP A 59 26.24 39.31 0.96
CA TRP A 59 26.90 40.10 -0.08
C TRP A 59 28.35 39.67 -0.38
N GLY A 60 29.01 38.99 0.55
CA GLY A 60 30.39 38.49 0.40
C GLY A 60 30.53 37.04 -0.07
N PHE A 61 29.49 36.21 0.05
CA PHE A 61 29.58 34.77 -0.21
C PHE A 61 28.37 34.22 -0.98
N GLU A 62 28.65 33.34 -1.95
CA GLU A 62 27.65 32.54 -2.66
C GLU A 62 27.42 31.27 -1.85
N LEU A 63 26.15 31.00 -1.54
CA LEU A 63 25.73 29.90 -0.69
C LEU A 63 25.22 28.74 -1.57
N ASN A 64 25.89 27.59 -1.49
CA ASN A 64 25.43 26.35 -2.09
C ASN A 64 24.69 25.52 -1.05
N ILE A 65 23.42 25.22 -1.33
CA ILE A 65 22.58 24.38 -0.48
C ILE A 65 22.45 23.00 -1.14
N ILE A 66 22.86 21.96 -0.44
CA ILE A 66 22.88 20.58 -0.95
C ILE A 66 22.05 19.69 -0.04
N CYS A 67 21.00 19.06 -0.57
CA CYS A 67 20.20 18.06 0.13
C CYS A 67 20.87 16.68 0.07
N ARG A 68 20.97 15.97 1.19
CA ARG A 68 21.26 14.53 1.18
C ARG A 68 19.98 13.77 0.83
N TYR A 69 19.78 13.50 -0.46
CA TYR A 69 18.56 12.88 -0.94
C TYR A 69 18.67 11.35 -0.97
N PRO A 70 17.76 10.61 -0.32
CA PRO A 70 17.76 9.16 -0.33
C PRO A 70 17.31 8.62 -1.69
N ILE A 71 18.10 7.74 -2.28
CA ILE A 71 17.77 7.01 -3.52
C ILE A 71 17.39 5.57 -3.22
N SER A 72 17.95 5.00 -2.16
CA SER A 72 17.55 3.72 -1.58
C SER A 72 17.80 3.73 -0.07
N SER A 73 17.50 2.63 0.62
CA SER A 73 17.75 2.49 2.06
C SER A 73 19.23 2.56 2.47
N ARG A 74 20.16 2.46 1.51
CA ARG A 74 21.61 2.49 1.75
C ARG A 74 22.35 3.44 0.80
N GLU A 75 21.64 4.16 -0.07
CA GLU A 75 22.26 5.06 -1.04
C GLU A 75 21.68 6.46 -0.96
N TYR A 76 22.56 7.44 -0.78
CA TYR A 76 22.22 8.85 -0.82
C TYR A 76 22.95 9.57 -1.95
N LYS A 77 22.30 10.59 -2.54
CA LYS A 77 22.95 11.51 -3.48
C LYS A 77 22.81 12.95 -3.04
N PRO A 78 23.86 13.76 -3.25
CA PRO A 78 23.79 15.20 -3.02
C PRO A 78 22.96 15.83 -4.14
N ILE A 79 21.83 16.44 -3.80
CA ILE A 79 20.98 17.18 -4.75
C ILE A 79 21.05 18.67 -4.42
N PRO A 80 21.48 19.53 -5.36
CA PRO A 80 21.52 20.97 -5.12
C PRO A 80 20.11 21.57 -5.07
N ILE A 81 19.86 22.46 -4.12
CA ILE A 81 18.59 23.20 -3.97
C ILE A 81 18.77 24.61 -4.52
N LYS A 82 18.07 24.93 -5.60
CA LYS A 82 18.23 26.21 -6.33
C LYS A 82 16.92 26.96 -6.64
N ASN A 83 15.77 26.35 -6.37
CA ASN A 83 14.45 26.88 -6.70
C ASN A 83 13.36 26.30 -5.77
N ASP A 84 12.14 26.81 -5.90
CA ASP A 84 10.99 26.41 -5.08
C ASP A 84 10.64 24.92 -5.27
N GLU A 85 10.75 24.39 -6.50
CA GLU A 85 10.47 22.98 -6.77
C GLU A 85 11.46 22.04 -6.04
N ALA A 86 12.74 22.41 -5.96
CA ALA A 86 13.73 21.64 -5.20
C ALA A 86 13.49 21.70 -3.68
N VAL A 87 12.97 22.83 -3.18
CA VAL A 87 12.58 22.96 -1.77
C VAL A 87 11.36 22.10 -1.46
N GLU A 88 10.37 22.07 -2.34
CA GLU A 88 9.21 21.18 -2.21
C GLU A 88 9.64 19.72 -2.17
N LEU A 89 10.48 19.27 -3.12
CA LEU A 89 11.01 17.91 -3.16
C LEU A 89 11.83 17.57 -1.90
N MET A 90 12.67 18.48 -1.42
CA MET A 90 13.42 18.33 -0.18
C MET A 90 12.47 18.11 1.02
N LEU A 91 11.42 18.93 1.15
CA LEU A 91 10.48 18.85 2.27
C LEU A 91 9.59 17.60 2.21
N GLU A 92 9.43 16.99 1.05
CA GLU A 92 8.70 15.73 0.87
C GLU A 92 9.54 14.49 1.16
N VAL A 93 10.87 14.59 1.31
CA VAL A 93 11.75 13.44 1.63
C VAL A 93 11.24 12.63 2.82
N PRO A 94 10.90 13.22 3.98
CA PRO A 94 10.39 12.47 5.13
C PRO A 94 9.07 11.75 4.87
N ILE A 95 8.29 12.22 3.89
CA ILE A 95 7.01 11.61 3.48
C ILE A 95 7.26 10.44 2.53
N ARG A 96 8.31 10.51 1.70
CA ARG A 96 8.57 9.58 0.59
C ARG A 96 9.56 8.46 0.92
N SER A 97 10.41 8.61 1.94
CA SER A 97 11.54 7.70 2.18
C SER A 97 11.71 7.25 3.63
N GLY A 98 10.77 7.58 4.53
CA GLY A 98 10.83 7.20 5.95
C GLY A 98 11.95 7.86 6.76
N VAL A 99 12.67 8.83 6.18
CA VAL A 99 13.77 9.53 6.87
C VAL A 99 13.17 10.57 7.82
N PHE A 100 13.46 10.45 9.12
CA PHE A 100 12.87 11.30 10.16
C PHE A 100 13.32 12.77 10.15
N CYS A 101 14.43 13.08 9.46
CA CYS A 101 15.00 14.42 9.37
C CYS A 101 15.70 14.63 8.02
N VAL A 102 15.47 15.77 7.38
CA VAL A 102 16.18 16.11 6.13
C VAL A 102 17.51 16.74 6.48
N GLU A 103 18.59 16.31 5.82
CA GLU A 103 19.91 16.90 6.00
C GLU A 103 20.24 17.80 4.80
N ILE A 104 20.62 19.05 5.09
CA ILE A 104 21.18 19.98 4.11
C ILE A 104 22.59 20.40 4.50
N TYR A 105 23.48 20.42 3.51
CA TYR A 105 24.87 20.81 3.62
C TYR A 105 25.08 22.17 2.94
N LEU A 106 25.72 23.09 3.65
CA LEU A 106 25.96 24.46 3.21
C LEU A 106 27.43 24.71 2.92
N GLU A 107 27.75 24.92 1.65
CA GLU A 107 29.09 25.32 1.24
C GLU A 107 29.10 26.80 0.86
N THR A 108 30.10 27.54 1.31
CA THR A 108 30.29 28.96 0.96
C THR A 108 31.43 29.12 -0.03
N ASN A 109 31.16 29.87 -1.09
CA ASN A 109 32.17 30.32 -2.04
C ASN A 109 32.33 31.83 -1.91
N ALA A 110 33.56 32.33 -1.76
CA ALA A 110 33.81 33.77 -1.72
C ALA A 110 33.42 34.41 -3.06
N VAL A 111 32.57 35.44 -3.00
CA VAL A 111 32.18 36.21 -4.19
C VAL A 111 33.26 37.27 -4.41
N ASN A 112 34.19 36.99 -5.32
CA ASN A 112 35.11 38.00 -5.83
C ASN A 112 34.33 38.96 -6.75
N LYS A 113 33.57 39.90 -6.18
CA LYS A 113 33.04 41.04 -6.93
C LYS A 113 34.05 42.19 -6.85
N PRO A 114 34.69 42.59 -7.96
CA PRO A 114 35.45 43.84 -7.98
C PRO A 114 34.46 44.99 -7.79
N PHE A 115 34.64 45.73 -6.70
CA PHE A 115 33.94 47.00 -6.46
C PHE A 115 34.35 48.01 -7.54
N HIS A 116 33.42 48.41 -8.40
CA HIS A 116 33.51 49.70 -9.10
C HIS A 116 32.37 50.59 -8.62
N VAL A 117 32.76 51.61 -7.87
CA VAL A 117 31.97 52.79 -7.54
C VAL A 117 32.00 53.70 -8.76
N GLU A 118 30.86 54.03 -9.36
CA GLU A 118 30.72 55.29 -10.09
C GLU A 118 29.38 55.95 -9.81
N ALA A 119 29.47 57.27 -9.70
CA ALA A 119 28.49 58.19 -9.13
C ALA A 119 27.56 58.81 -10.19
N ASN A 120 26.35 59.16 -9.74
CA ASN A 120 25.43 60.22 -10.18
C ASN A 120 25.53 60.81 -11.61
N ALA A 121 24.45 60.68 -12.40
CA ALA A 121 23.59 61.79 -12.90
C ALA A 121 22.55 61.29 -13.95
N PRO A 122 21.44 62.02 -14.19
CA PRO A 122 20.15 61.45 -14.64
C PRO A 122 19.80 61.75 -16.11
N ALA A 123 19.06 60.85 -16.77
CA ALA A 123 18.06 61.17 -17.81
C ALA A 123 17.32 59.91 -18.31
N ASN A 124 16.03 59.84 -17.97
CA ASN A 124 14.87 59.74 -18.87
C ASN A 124 14.82 58.72 -20.05
N VAL A 125 13.61 58.13 -20.17
CA VAL A 125 12.92 57.58 -21.36
C VAL A 125 12.86 56.04 -21.51
N GLN A 126 11.74 55.52 -20.98
CA GLN A 126 10.69 54.73 -21.64
C GLN A 126 10.90 53.30 -22.18
N ILE A 127 9.92 52.47 -21.73
CA ILE A 127 9.18 51.42 -22.45
C ILE A 127 9.90 50.08 -22.70
N SER A 128 9.40 49.04 -22.01
CA SER A 128 9.53 47.64 -22.42
C SER A 128 8.60 47.36 -23.63
N PRO A 129 8.89 46.41 -24.54
CA PRO A 129 8.67 44.99 -24.19
C PRO A 129 9.59 43.97 -24.90
N LEU A 130 9.57 42.76 -24.32
CA LEU A 130 10.18 41.51 -24.76
C LEU A 130 10.13 41.24 -26.28
N SER A 131 11.26 40.82 -26.86
CA SER A 131 11.29 39.82 -27.93
C SER A 131 12.63 39.05 -27.98
N HIS A 132 12.50 37.73 -27.83
CA HIS A 132 13.21 36.63 -28.50
C HIS A 132 14.74 36.50 -28.58
N LEU A 133 15.13 35.22 -28.59
CA LEU A 133 16.39 34.56 -29.00
C LEU A 133 17.45 34.42 -27.91
N LEU A 134 17.64 33.25 -27.29
CA LEU A 134 18.19 31.98 -27.86
C LEU A 134 19.42 32.20 -28.75
N LYS A 135 20.60 31.94 -28.14
CA LYS A 135 21.88 31.41 -28.67
C LYS A 135 22.88 31.55 -27.51
N GLY A 136 23.79 30.64 -27.17
CA GLY A 136 24.19 29.32 -27.67
C GLY A 136 24.80 28.53 -26.48
N GLU A 137 24.71 27.21 -26.50
CA GLU A 137 25.79 26.30 -26.92
C GLU A 137 27.02 26.26 -25.99
N CYS A 138 27.27 25.07 -25.43
CA CYS A 138 28.55 24.35 -25.41
C CYS A 138 28.32 22.95 -24.80
N ASN A 139 28.23 21.91 -25.61
CA ASN A 139 29.30 20.96 -25.97
C ASN A 139 29.78 20.05 -24.82
N ALA A 140 29.36 18.79 -24.88
CA ALA A 140 30.05 17.68 -24.23
C ALA A 140 30.66 16.79 -25.32
N VAL A 141 31.98 16.64 -25.24
CA VAL A 141 32.81 15.76 -26.06
C VAL A 141 32.86 14.39 -25.39
N TYR A 142 32.55 13.33 -26.13
CA TYR A 142 33.13 12.00 -25.92
C TYR A 142 33.53 11.45 -27.29
N SER A 143 34.83 11.26 -27.47
CA SER A 143 35.41 10.54 -28.61
C SER A 143 35.06 9.05 -28.56
N ASN A 144 34.52 8.55 -29.68
CA ASN A 144 35.08 7.54 -30.59
C ASN A 144 35.79 6.33 -29.95
N ASP A 145 35.53 5.08 -30.36
CA ASP A 145 35.83 4.56 -31.70
C ASP A 145 34.98 3.33 -32.08
N TRP A 146 34.46 3.31 -33.32
CA TRP A 146 34.73 2.25 -34.32
C TRP A 146 34.05 2.60 -35.67
N GLU A 147 34.74 3.37 -36.53
CA GLU A 147 34.40 3.37 -37.96
C GLU A 147 34.77 1.99 -38.56
N THR A 148 34.11 1.42 -39.59
CA THR A 148 33.92 2.01 -40.91
C THR A 148 33.02 1.11 -41.78
N SER A 149 32.21 1.78 -42.61
CA SER A 149 31.98 1.50 -44.04
C SER A 149 31.19 0.25 -44.48
N SER A 150 30.03 0.48 -45.09
CA SER A 150 29.97 0.57 -46.56
C SER A 150 28.65 1.18 -47.05
N LYS A 151 28.76 2.08 -48.04
CA LYS A 151 27.65 2.71 -48.77
C LYS A 151 27.15 1.76 -49.85
N HIS A 152 25.83 1.63 -50.00
CA HIS A 152 25.23 1.52 -51.33
C HIS A 152 23.81 2.10 -51.36
N SER A 153 23.61 2.87 -52.42
CA SER A 153 22.44 3.62 -52.89
C SER A 153 21.33 2.71 -53.44
N ASN A 154 20.06 3.12 -53.30
CA ASN A 154 19.15 3.43 -54.41
C ASN A 154 17.68 3.58 -53.96
N ASP A 155 17.00 4.47 -54.68
CA ASP A 155 15.60 4.87 -54.63
C ASP A 155 14.55 3.80 -54.26
N SER A 156 13.60 4.19 -53.40
CA SER A 156 12.20 3.73 -53.38
C SER A 156 11.35 4.62 -52.44
N PRO A 157 10.02 4.71 -52.64
CA PRO A 157 9.28 5.97 -52.63
C PRO A 157 8.98 6.53 -51.25
N LYS A 158 8.76 7.85 -51.19
CA LYS A 158 8.25 8.60 -50.04
C LYS A 158 7.12 7.83 -49.37
N LYS A 159 7.40 7.21 -48.23
CA LYS A 159 6.38 6.83 -47.26
C LYS A 159 5.93 8.13 -46.61
N ASP A 160 4.63 8.38 -46.66
CA ASP A 160 3.98 9.34 -45.79
C ASP A 160 4.29 8.95 -44.34
N ASP A 161 5.28 9.61 -43.75
CA ASP A 161 5.48 9.63 -42.31
C ASP A 161 4.36 10.49 -41.69
N ASN A 162 3.10 10.05 -41.85
CA ASN A 162 2.15 10.23 -40.78
C ASN A 162 2.64 9.33 -39.64
N GLN A 163 3.52 9.89 -38.83
CA GLN A 163 3.73 9.44 -37.46
C GLN A 163 2.34 9.18 -36.89
N MET A 164 1.99 7.91 -36.68
CA MET A 164 1.18 7.61 -35.51
C MET A 164 2.05 8.03 -34.33
N GLU A 165 1.99 9.30 -33.94
CA GLU A 165 2.25 9.68 -32.56
C GLU A 165 1.33 8.78 -31.75
N GLY A 166 1.90 7.69 -31.24
CA GLY A 166 1.14 6.72 -30.47
C GLY A 166 0.44 7.47 -29.36
N ARG A 167 -0.90 7.35 -29.29
CA ARG A 167 -1.71 8.02 -28.28
C ARG A 167 -1.07 7.79 -26.91
N LYS A 168 -0.69 8.88 -26.24
CA LYS A 168 -0.01 8.77 -24.95
C LYS A 168 -1.03 8.30 -23.93
N TRP A 169 -0.68 7.28 -23.15
CA TRP A 169 -1.52 6.79 -22.05
C TRP A 169 -1.83 7.87 -20.99
N GLU A 170 -1.05 8.95 -20.97
CA GLU A 170 -1.27 10.13 -20.13
C GLU A 170 -2.51 10.93 -20.53
N GLU A 171 -2.91 10.85 -21.81
CA GLU A 171 -4.05 11.55 -22.41
C GLU A 171 -5.36 10.74 -22.30
N LEU A 172 -5.31 9.53 -21.74
CA LEU A 172 -6.49 8.72 -21.52
C LEU A 172 -7.43 9.43 -20.53
N ASN A 173 -8.73 9.37 -20.81
CA ASN A 173 -9.74 9.98 -19.95
C ASN A 173 -9.65 9.42 -18.51
N ARG A 174 -9.75 10.32 -17.52
CA ARG A 174 -9.66 9.98 -16.09
C ARG A 174 -10.60 8.86 -15.68
N ASP A 175 -11.84 8.86 -16.18
CA ASP A 175 -12.84 7.83 -15.82
C ASP A 175 -12.46 6.46 -16.39
N CYS A 176 -11.85 6.42 -17.57
CA CYS A 176 -11.30 5.20 -18.13
C CYS A 176 -10.14 4.67 -17.29
N LEU A 177 -9.23 5.54 -16.84
CA LEU A 177 -8.12 5.16 -15.95
C LEU A 177 -8.65 4.60 -14.62
N VAL A 178 -9.62 5.27 -13.99
CA VAL A 178 -10.24 4.79 -12.74
C VAL A 178 -10.86 3.41 -12.93
N ASN A 179 -11.60 3.16 -14.02
CA ASN A 179 -12.18 1.85 -14.29
C ASN A 179 -11.14 0.74 -14.48
N VAL A 180 -9.96 1.07 -15.03
CA VAL A 180 -8.84 0.12 -15.14
C VAL A 180 -8.22 -0.11 -13.75
N PHE A 181 -7.95 0.97 -13.02
CA PHE A 181 -7.29 0.94 -11.70
C PHE A 181 -8.12 0.22 -10.63
N GLN A 182 -9.44 0.20 -10.75
CA GLN A 182 -10.29 -0.67 -9.93
C GLN A 182 -9.97 -2.16 -10.03
N LYS A 183 -9.29 -2.60 -11.09
CA LYS A 183 -9.03 -4.01 -11.40
C LYS A 183 -7.57 -4.43 -11.23
N VAL A 184 -6.64 -3.49 -11.05
CA VAL A 184 -5.20 -3.81 -10.96
C VAL A 184 -4.77 -4.28 -9.57
N GLY A 185 -5.60 -4.04 -8.55
CA GLY A 185 -5.34 -4.45 -7.17
C GLY A 185 -4.53 -3.46 -6.36
N MET A 186 -4.53 -3.67 -5.04
CA MET A 186 -3.95 -2.73 -4.06
C MET A 186 -2.43 -2.53 -4.26
N GLU A 187 -1.69 -3.61 -4.54
CA GLU A 187 -0.23 -3.55 -4.72
C GLU A 187 0.18 -2.59 -5.84
N SER A 188 -0.34 -2.78 -7.05
CA SER A 188 -0.03 -1.89 -8.17
C SER A 188 -0.60 -0.48 -7.96
N MET A 189 -1.70 -0.33 -7.24
CA MET A 189 -2.24 0.98 -6.85
C MET A 189 -1.35 1.76 -5.89
N LEU A 190 -0.52 1.07 -5.11
CA LEU A 190 0.43 1.67 -4.18
C LEU A 190 1.79 1.91 -4.83
N LEU A 191 2.32 0.91 -5.55
CA LEU A 191 3.73 0.85 -5.93
C LEU A 191 3.98 1.19 -7.41
N ASP A 192 3.04 0.91 -8.31
CA ASP A 192 3.30 1.02 -9.75
C ASP A 192 2.58 2.23 -10.36
N VAL A 193 1.25 2.26 -10.23
CA VAL A 193 0.36 3.22 -10.91
C VAL A 193 0.71 4.68 -10.59
N PRO A 194 0.96 5.06 -9.32
CA PRO A 194 1.36 6.43 -8.98
C PRO A 194 2.68 6.89 -9.63
N LEU A 195 3.57 5.96 -9.96
CA LEU A 195 4.92 6.27 -10.45
C LEU A 195 5.00 6.40 -11.98
N VAL A 196 3.95 5.99 -12.72
CA VAL A 196 3.95 6.01 -14.19
C VAL A 196 3.97 7.44 -14.75
N CYS A 197 3.00 8.27 -14.34
CA CYS A 197 2.92 9.67 -14.76
C CYS A 197 2.00 10.47 -13.83
N LYS A 198 2.02 11.82 -13.97
CA LYS A 198 1.17 12.72 -13.16
C LYS A 198 -0.33 12.47 -13.36
N SER A 199 -0.75 12.10 -14.57
CA SER A 199 -2.17 11.82 -14.88
C SER A 199 -2.66 10.57 -14.14
N TRP A 200 -1.86 9.50 -14.17
CA TRP A 200 -2.15 8.24 -13.50
C TRP A 200 -2.13 8.39 -11.99
N HIS A 201 -1.17 9.14 -11.44
CA HIS A 201 -1.15 9.48 -10.02
C HIS A 201 -2.43 10.21 -9.60
N LYS A 202 -2.89 11.21 -10.36
CA LYS A 202 -4.14 11.93 -10.04
C LYS A 202 -5.38 11.04 -10.13
N ALA A 203 -5.40 10.09 -11.08
CA ALA A 203 -6.51 9.15 -11.22
C ALA A 203 -6.48 8.07 -10.12
N SER A 204 -5.32 7.63 -9.65
CA SER A 204 -5.20 6.64 -8.57
C SER A 204 -5.65 7.15 -7.21
N LEU A 205 -5.71 8.47 -7.02
CA LEU A 205 -6.28 9.12 -5.83
C LEU A 205 -7.82 9.11 -5.81
N ASP A 206 -8.50 8.67 -6.87
CA ASP A 206 -9.95 8.56 -6.87
C ASP A 206 -10.42 7.47 -5.88
N PRO A 207 -11.35 7.76 -4.94
CA PRO A 207 -11.84 6.79 -3.97
C PRO A 207 -12.39 5.50 -4.57
N LYS A 208 -12.91 5.55 -5.81
CA LYS A 208 -13.42 4.38 -6.52
C LYS A 208 -12.35 3.31 -6.76
N CYS A 209 -11.09 3.70 -6.89
CA CYS A 209 -9.96 2.77 -7.04
C CYS A 209 -9.68 1.98 -5.75
N TRP A 210 -10.27 2.37 -4.63
CA TRP A 210 -10.03 1.84 -3.28
C TRP A 210 -11.29 1.21 -2.68
N GLU A 211 -12.19 0.70 -3.52
CA GLU A 211 -13.38 -0.06 -3.09
C GLU A 211 -13.00 -1.45 -2.54
N PHE A 212 -11.93 -2.06 -3.06
CA PHE A 212 -11.44 -3.38 -2.67
C PHE A 212 -10.13 -3.29 -1.92
N LEU A 213 -10.18 -3.43 -0.59
CA LEU A 213 -9.02 -3.37 0.29
C LEU A 213 -8.61 -4.77 0.74
N ILE A 214 -7.99 -5.54 -0.16
CA ILE A 214 -7.51 -6.89 0.13
C ILE A 214 -6.02 -6.83 0.44
N PHE A 215 -5.68 -6.94 1.73
CA PHE A 215 -4.29 -6.99 2.16
C PHE A 215 -3.71 -8.40 1.94
N PRO A 216 -2.42 -8.52 1.60
CA PRO A 216 -1.72 -9.79 1.64
C PRO A 216 -1.78 -10.41 3.03
N GLU A 217 -1.84 -11.74 3.09
CA GLU A 217 -1.97 -12.49 4.34
C GLU A 217 -0.80 -12.21 5.31
N TYR A 218 0.41 -12.11 4.77
CA TYR A 218 1.64 -11.81 5.49
C TYR A 218 2.20 -10.45 5.06
N ILE A 219 2.42 -9.55 6.03
CA ILE A 219 3.07 -8.24 5.84
C ILE A 219 4.30 -8.11 6.78
N GLU A 220 4.84 -9.23 7.29
CA GLU A 220 5.93 -9.17 8.26
C GLU A 220 7.32 -9.04 7.62
N PRO A 221 8.25 -8.27 8.23
CA PRO A 221 9.66 -8.18 7.82
C PRO A 221 10.54 -9.39 8.15
N ASP A 222 10.09 -10.27 9.05
CA ASP A 222 11.01 -11.16 9.76
C ASP A 222 10.99 -12.62 9.33
N ASP A 223 10.23 -13.01 8.29
CA ASP A 223 10.32 -14.37 7.77
C ASP A 223 11.50 -14.55 6.81
N ILE A 224 12.60 -15.05 7.40
CA ILE A 224 13.88 -15.41 6.78
C ILE A 224 13.72 -16.46 5.64
N TRP A 225 12.52 -17.04 5.45
CA TRP A 225 12.24 -18.08 4.45
C TRP A 225 11.12 -17.77 3.45
N GLY A 226 10.66 -16.52 3.37
CA GLY A 226 9.57 -16.18 2.45
C GLY A 226 9.38 -14.69 2.21
N ARG A 227 10.39 -14.00 1.64
CA ARG A 227 10.20 -12.63 1.15
C ARG A 227 9.21 -12.63 -0.02
N GLY A 228 7.93 -12.34 0.27
CA GLY A 228 6.95 -12.04 -0.75
C GLY A 228 7.30 -10.75 -1.50
N PRO A 229 7.06 -10.65 -2.83
CA PRO A 229 7.43 -9.47 -3.64
C PRO A 229 6.88 -8.15 -3.10
N PHE A 230 5.67 -8.18 -2.53
CA PHE A 230 5.01 -7.01 -1.97
C PHE A 230 5.72 -6.47 -0.72
N ALA A 231 6.00 -7.32 0.27
CA ALA A 231 6.63 -6.90 1.52
C ALA A 231 8.06 -6.38 1.27
N GLU A 232 8.79 -7.00 0.34
CA GLU A 232 10.13 -6.57 -0.05
C GLU A 232 10.11 -5.18 -0.70
N ARG A 233 9.23 -4.93 -1.68
CA ARG A 233 9.11 -3.61 -2.32
C ARG A 233 8.56 -2.55 -1.36
N PHE A 234 7.53 -2.90 -0.60
CA PHE A 234 6.82 -1.95 0.26
C PHE A 234 7.61 -1.55 1.51
N MET A 235 8.28 -2.48 2.19
CA MET A 235 9.04 -2.15 3.41
C MET A 235 10.38 -1.47 3.12
N LEU A 236 10.95 -1.68 1.92
CA LEU A 236 12.09 -0.91 1.45
C LEU A 236 11.73 0.55 1.15
N GLU A 237 10.48 0.82 0.75
CA GLU A 237 10.03 2.16 0.34
C GLU A 237 9.39 3.00 1.47
N PHE A 238 8.67 2.40 2.43
CA PHE A 238 7.73 3.18 3.27
C PHE A 238 7.93 3.17 4.80
N GLN A 239 8.81 2.35 5.40
CA GLN A 239 9.12 2.31 6.87
C GLN A 239 7.94 2.61 7.86
N PHE A 240 6.71 2.15 7.57
CA PHE A 240 5.56 2.31 8.47
C PHE A 240 5.35 1.08 9.36
N SER A 241 4.76 1.27 10.53
CA SER A 241 4.16 0.13 11.26
C SER A 241 2.99 -0.43 10.47
N VAL A 242 2.74 -1.75 10.60
CA VAL A 242 1.58 -2.43 9.99
C VAL A 242 0.27 -1.68 10.29
N THR A 243 0.09 -1.21 11.53
CA THR A 243 -1.07 -0.41 11.94
C THR A 243 -1.19 0.88 11.13
N ALA A 244 -0.11 1.63 10.96
CA ALA A 244 -0.13 2.89 10.20
C ALA A 244 -0.44 2.63 8.72
N PHE A 245 0.10 1.56 8.15
CA PHE A 245 -0.17 1.16 6.77
C PHE A 245 -1.66 0.81 6.55
N ILE A 246 -2.24 -0.03 7.42
CA ILE A 246 -3.66 -0.40 7.32
C ILE A 246 -4.54 0.86 7.38
N LYS A 247 -4.25 1.78 8.31
CA LYS A 247 -4.97 3.05 8.42
C LYS A 247 -4.86 3.91 7.16
N PHE A 248 -3.66 4.03 6.60
CA PHE A 248 -3.39 4.78 5.39
C PHE A 248 -4.24 4.29 4.21
N VAL A 249 -4.27 2.97 3.98
CA VAL A 249 -5.05 2.36 2.90
C VAL A 249 -6.56 2.54 3.14
N ILE A 250 -7.02 2.39 4.38
CA ILE A 250 -8.43 2.66 4.74
C ILE A 250 -8.81 4.11 4.42
N ASP A 251 -7.94 5.06 4.76
CA ASP A 251 -8.19 6.49 4.52
C ASP A 251 -8.25 6.81 3.02
N ARG A 252 -7.47 6.13 2.16
CA ARG A 252 -7.55 6.26 0.69
C ARG A 252 -8.95 5.96 0.15
N SER A 253 -9.68 5.04 0.77
CA SER A 253 -11.05 4.69 0.35
C SER A 253 -12.05 5.82 0.55
N CYS A 254 -11.78 6.79 1.43
CA CYS A 254 -12.72 7.87 1.75
C CYS A 254 -14.16 7.37 2.03
N GLY A 255 -14.32 6.20 2.65
CA GLY A 255 -15.62 5.59 2.93
C GLY A 255 -16.29 4.87 1.75
N HIS A 256 -15.56 4.61 0.66
CA HIS A 256 -16.03 3.86 -0.50
C HIS A 256 -15.70 2.37 -0.42
N ALA A 257 -14.88 1.92 0.53
CA ALA A 257 -14.54 0.51 0.71
C ALA A 257 -15.80 -0.37 0.85
N THR A 258 -15.94 -1.32 -0.07
CA THR A 258 -16.98 -2.36 -0.10
C THR A 258 -16.42 -3.72 0.30
N ALA A 259 -15.12 -3.96 0.11
CA ALA A 259 -14.43 -5.15 0.58
C ALA A 259 -13.21 -4.79 1.43
N LEU A 260 -13.01 -5.49 2.54
CA LEU A 260 -11.86 -5.35 3.42
C LEU A 260 -11.42 -6.73 3.89
N SER A 261 -10.21 -7.15 3.53
CA SER A 261 -9.58 -8.37 4.05
C SER A 261 -8.29 -8.00 4.78
N LEU A 262 -8.21 -8.29 6.08
CA LEU A 262 -7.10 -7.87 6.92
C LEU A 262 -5.98 -8.91 6.98
N PRO A 263 -4.71 -8.47 7.13
CA PRO A 263 -3.57 -9.37 7.24
C PRO A 263 -3.53 -10.09 8.60
N ILE A 264 -2.76 -11.17 8.71
CA ILE A 264 -2.54 -11.91 9.96
C ILE A 264 -1.98 -11.01 11.06
N CYS A 265 -1.09 -10.09 10.69
CA CYS A 265 -0.44 -9.14 11.59
C CYS A 265 -1.32 -7.92 11.94
N CYS A 266 -2.62 -7.92 11.58
CA CYS A 266 -3.52 -6.82 11.91
C CYS A 266 -3.66 -6.65 13.43
N THR A 267 -3.43 -5.43 13.92
CA THR A 267 -3.57 -5.09 15.33
C THR A 267 -5.02 -4.77 15.69
N GLU A 268 -5.36 -4.92 16.97
CA GLU A 268 -6.65 -4.46 17.51
C GLU A 268 -6.92 -3.00 17.18
N GLU A 269 -5.89 -2.15 17.22
CA GLU A 269 -6.00 -0.72 16.93
C GLU A 269 -6.39 -0.47 15.47
N ALA A 270 -5.75 -1.17 14.54
CA ALA A 270 -6.07 -1.06 13.11
C ALA A 270 -7.49 -1.56 12.82
N PHE A 271 -7.89 -2.68 13.43
CA PHE A 271 -9.25 -3.21 13.26
C PHE A 271 -10.32 -2.30 13.88
N LYS A 272 -10.08 -1.78 15.10
CA LYS A 272 -10.90 -0.73 15.70
C LYS A 272 -11.02 0.46 14.77
N TYR A 273 -9.92 0.91 14.16
CA TYR A 273 -9.90 2.05 13.26
C TYR A 273 -10.83 1.86 12.05
N ALA A 274 -10.79 0.68 11.41
CA ALA A 274 -11.71 0.34 10.32
C ALA A 274 -13.19 0.41 10.76
N ALA A 275 -13.44 -0.01 12.00
CA ALA A 275 -14.76 -0.05 12.61
C ALA A 275 -15.13 1.23 13.40
N ASN A 276 -14.32 2.29 13.36
CA ASN A 276 -14.52 3.45 14.23
C ASN A 276 -15.37 4.54 13.59
N ASN A 277 -16.19 5.19 14.43
CA ASN A 277 -16.94 6.42 14.16
C ASN A 277 -16.35 7.61 14.94
N ASP A 278 -15.36 7.38 15.81
CA ASP A 278 -14.99 8.33 16.83
C ASP A 278 -14.04 9.42 16.32
N PHE A 279 -14.53 10.66 16.43
CA PHE A 279 -13.84 11.90 16.06
C PHE A 279 -13.13 12.49 17.30
N GLY A 280 -12.56 11.64 18.16
CA GLY A 280 -12.07 12.04 19.47
C GLY A 280 -10.57 12.36 19.56
N TYR A 281 -9.72 11.82 18.68
CA TYR A 281 -8.26 11.95 18.84
C TYR A 281 -7.43 12.11 17.55
N PHE A 282 -8.01 11.98 16.35
CA PHE A 282 -7.23 11.68 15.14
C PHE A 282 -7.24 12.73 14.01
N PHE A 283 -7.69 13.97 14.26
CA PHE A 283 -7.47 15.09 13.30
C PHE A 283 -6.09 15.75 13.44
N LYS A 284 -5.08 15.01 13.92
CA LYS A 284 -3.70 15.52 14.04
C LYS A 284 -2.66 14.75 13.20
N THR A 285 -3.02 13.73 12.42
CA THR A 285 -1.99 12.83 11.83
C THR A 285 -2.13 12.46 10.34
N THR A 286 -3.11 12.94 9.58
CA THR A 286 -3.16 12.70 8.12
C THR A 286 -3.51 13.95 7.32
N PRO A 287 -2.51 14.71 6.80
CA PRO A 287 -2.75 15.97 6.07
C PRO A 287 -3.10 15.81 4.56
N LEU A 288 -3.19 14.59 4.02
CA LEU A 288 -3.28 14.40 2.55
C LEU A 288 -4.70 14.32 1.96
N LEU A 289 -5.77 14.49 2.74
CA LEU A 289 -7.13 14.52 2.21
C LEU A 289 -7.69 15.95 2.23
N GLY A 290 -7.33 16.70 1.19
CA GLY A 290 -8.02 17.94 0.84
C GLY A 290 -9.51 17.69 0.59
N ASN A 291 -10.33 18.53 1.23
CA ASN A 291 -11.73 18.83 0.89
C ASN A 291 -12.87 17.85 1.23
N CYS A 292 -12.74 17.02 2.27
CA CYS A 292 -13.93 16.44 2.93
C CYS A 292 -14.44 17.35 4.06
N LYS A 293 -14.85 18.58 3.73
CA LYS A 293 -15.51 19.48 4.71
C LYS A 293 -16.97 19.09 4.87
N GLY A 294 -17.21 18.33 5.93
CA GLY A 294 -18.53 17.98 6.42
C GLY A 294 -18.58 16.49 6.73
N LEU A 295 -18.81 16.14 7.99
CA LEU A 295 -19.70 15.05 8.41
C LEU A 295 -19.48 14.69 9.89
N ARG A 296 -20.59 14.75 10.63
CA ARG A 296 -20.79 14.12 11.94
C ARG A 296 -20.43 12.63 11.87
N THR A 297 -19.64 12.12 12.82
CA THR A 297 -19.54 10.70 13.25
C THR A 297 -19.89 9.64 12.20
N ARG A 298 -19.05 9.42 11.17
CA ARG A 298 -19.26 8.38 10.14
C ARG A 298 -18.21 7.28 10.21
N LEU A 299 -18.67 6.05 10.04
CA LEU A 299 -17.85 4.84 9.94
C LEU A 299 -16.82 5.03 8.83
N ARG A 300 -15.59 4.57 9.04
CA ARG A 300 -14.53 4.64 8.02
C ARG A 300 -14.85 3.77 6.81
N CYS A 301 -15.47 2.61 7.01
CA CYS A 301 -15.96 1.73 5.94
C CYS A 301 -17.48 1.53 6.05
N PRO A 302 -18.33 2.53 5.75
CA PRO A 302 -19.78 2.47 5.92
C PRO A 302 -20.49 1.59 4.88
N LYS A 303 -19.86 1.38 3.73
CA LYS A 303 -20.39 0.59 2.60
C LYS A 303 -19.86 -0.85 2.58
N LEU A 304 -19.27 -1.31 3.68
CA LEU A 304 -18.63 -2.62 3.69
C LEU A 304 -19.65 -3.74 3.49
N GLU A 305 -19.40 -4.58 2.48
CA GLU A 305 -20.21 -5.72 2.05
C GLU A 305 -19.46 -7.04 2.25
N LEU A 306 -18.12 -7.03 2.12
CA LEU A 306 -17.26 -8.18 2.35
C LEU A 306 -16.21 -7.87 3.42
N LEU A 307 -16.13 -8.74 4.43
CA LEU A 307 -15.10 -8.69 5.48
C LEU A 307 -14.32 -10.00 5.51
N GLY A 308 -13.00 -9.93 5.42
CA GLY A 308 -12.08 -11.04 5.60
C GLY A 308 -11.30 -10.91 6.90
N LEU A 309 -11.38 -11.94 7.74
CA LEU A 309 -10.70 -12.03 9.03
C LEU A 309 -9.73 -13.20 9.01
N ASN A 310 -8.45 -12.89 9.16
CA ASN A 310 -7.40 -13.89 9.17
C ASN A 310 -7.32 -14.66 10.50
N ALA A 311 -6.73 -15.86 10.48
CA ALA A 311 -6.62 -16.73 11.65
C ALA A 311 -5.98 -16.02 12.85
N GLY A 312 -4.83 -15.36 12.63
CA GLY A 312 -4.12 -14.65 13.70
C GLY A 312 -4.95 -13.55 14.38
N LEU A 313 -5.81 -12.86 13.63
CA LEU A 313 -6.71 -11.84 14.17
C LEU A 313 -7.82 -12.48 15.03
N LEU A 314 -8.39 -13.59 14.56
CA LEU A 314 -9.43 -14.34 15.27
C LEU A 314 -8.91 -14.87 16.61
N HIS A 315 -7.69 -15.41 16.66
CA HIS A 315 -7.08 -15.92 17.89
C HIS A 315 -6.70 -14.81 18.88
N LYS A 316 -6.17 -13.67 18.40
CA LYS A 316 -5.67 -12.59 19.28
C LYS A 316 -6.78 -11.66 19.79
N HIS A 317 -7.87 -11.50 19.03
CA HIS A 317 -8.86 -10.44 19.26
C HIS A 317 -10.32 -10.93 19.24
N SER A 318 -10.56 -12.20 19.62
CA SER A 318 -11.88 -12.85 19.62
C SER A 318 -12.98 -12.05 20.34
N SER A 319 -12.67 -11.37 21.46
CA SER A 319 -13.68 -10.66 22.26
C SER A 319 -14.18 -9.33 21.66
N ILE A 320 -13.41 -8.71 20.76
CA ILE A 320 -13.76 -7.41 20.16
C ILE A 320 -14.39 -7.56 18.78
N ILE A 321 -14.06 -8.63 18.04
CA ILE A 321 -14.55 -8.90 16.69
C ILE A 321 -16.09 -8.90 16.63
N PRO A 322 -16.83 -9.67 17.45
CA PRO A 322 -18.29 -9.65 17.46
C PRO A 322 -18.89 -8.26 17.67
N LYS A 323 -18.29 -7.47 18.58
CA LYS A 323 -18.77 -6.11 18.91
C LYS A 323 -18.62 -5.16 17.73
N LEU A 324 -17.51 -5.24 17.00
CA LEU A 324 -17.24 -4.38 15.87
C LEU A 324 -18.01 -4.79 14.62
N ILE A 325 -18.21 -6.09 14.39
CA ILE A 325 -18.98 -6.62 13.26
C ILE A 325 -20.39 -6.05 13.21
N SER A 326 -21.03 -5.88 14.37
CA SER A 326 -22.38 -5.30 14.49
C SER A 326 -22.54 -3.90 13.83
N LYS A 327 -21.44 -3.21 13.54
CA LYS A 327 -21.46 -1.86 12.94
C LYS A 327 -21.65 -1.88 11.42
N TRP A 328 -21.25 -2.96 10.72
CA TRP A 328 -21.34 -3.06 9.27
C TRP A 328 -22.67 -3.67 8.82
N LYS A 329 -23.72 -2.84 8.79
CA LYS A 329 -25.09 -3.29 8.49
C LYS A 329 -25.31 -3.78 7.05
N ASN A 330 -24.42 -3.40 6.14
CA ASN A 330 -24.46 -3.78 4.73
C ASN A 330 -23.66 -5.07 4.45
N LEU A 331 -23.12 -5.73 5.47
CA LEU A 331 -22.30 -6.92 5.30
C LEU A 331 -23.13 -8.05 4.66
N GLN A 332 -22.61 -8.60 3.57
CA GLN A 332 -23.20 -9.68 2.78
C GLN A 332 -22.34 -10.94 2.80
N SER A 333 -21.03 -10.78 2.93
CA SER A 333 -20.04 -11.85 2.86
C SER A 333 -19.04 -11.76 4.01
N LEU A 334 -18.74 -12.90 4.63
CA LEU A 334 -17.66 -13.05 5.60
C LEU A 334 -16.70 -14.15 5.17
N VAL A 335 -15.40 -13.87 5.25
CA VAL A 335 -14.33 -14.85 5.10
C VAL A 335 -13.63 -15.01 6.44
N LEU A 336 -13.53 -16.24 6.93
CA LEU A 336 -12.87 -16.61 8.18
C LEU A 336 -11.67 -17.50 7.89
N GLY A 337 -10.49 -17.10 8.37
CA GLY A 337 -9.27 -17.93 8.28
C GLY A 337 -9.16 -18.99 9.38
N SER A 338 -10.11 -19.04 10.32
CA SER A 338 -10.15 -20.01 11.43
C SER A 338 -11.59 -20.16 11.90
N SER A 339 -11.94 -21.33 12.45
CA SER A 339 -13.23 -21.55 13.11
C SER A 339 -13.28 -21.02 14.55
N HIS A 340 -12.15 -20.53 15.08
CA HIS A 340 -12.08 -19.99 16.43
C HIS A 340 -13.04 -18.81 16.64
N GLY A 341 -13.95 -18.95 17.60
CA GLY A 341 -14.93 -17.92 17.94
C GLY A 341 -16.06 -17.74 16.91
N MET A 342 -16.29 -18.74 16.04
CA MET A 342 -17.29 -18.63 14.98
C MET A 342 -18.70 -18.37 15.53
N GLU A 343 -19.11 -19.06 16.59
CA GLU A 343 -20.44 -18.87 17.20
C GLU A 343 -20.65 -17.42 17.69
N GLU A 344 -19.66 -16.86 18.38
CA GLU A 344 -19.72 -15.48 18.88
C GLU A 344 -19.71 -14.46 17.74
N ILE A 345 -19.07 -14.78 16.61
CA ILE A 345 -19.00 -13.91 15.42
C ILE A 345 -20.28 -13.95 14.60
N LEU A 346 -20.86 -15.14 14.40
CA LEU A 346 -22.07 -15.31 13.60
C LEU A 346 -23.32 -14.77 14.31
N THR A 347 -23.34 -14.78 15.64
CA THR A 347 -24.48 -14.28 16.44
C THR A 347 -24.82 -12.81 16.15
N PRO A 348 -23.88 -11.84 16.17
CA PRO A 348 -24.12 -10.48 15.72
C PRO A 348 -24.54 -10.36 14.25
N ILE A 349 -24.00 -11.20 13.36
CA ILE A 349 -24.34 -11.16 11.93
C ILE A 349 -25.83 -11.45 11.74
N ARG A 350 -26.35 -12.48 12.41
CA ARG A 350 -27.79 -12.78 12.45
C ARG A 350 -28.64 -11.56 12.83
N LEU A 351 -28.19 -10.79 13.81
CA LEU A 351 -28.95 -9.69 14.41
C LEU A 351 -28.87 -8.39 13.59
N PHE A 352 -27.71 -8.10 12.99
CA PHE A 352 -27.40 -6.78 12.44
C PHE A 352 -27.24 -6.75 10.91
N CYS A 353 -26.94 -7.89 10.27
CA CYS A 353 -26.60 -7.98 8.85
C CYS A 353 -27.70 -8.70 8.06
N ARG A 354 -28.78 -7.98 7.71
CA ARG A 354 -29.99 -8.58 7.10
C ARG A 354 -29.79 -9.17 5.69
N ASN A 355 -28.78 -8.69 4.98
CA ASN A 355 -28.47 -9.12 3.60
C ASN A 355 -27.32 -10.14 3.55
N PHE A 356 -26.96 -10.73 4.70
CA PHE A 356 -25.90 -11.72 4.76
C PHE A 356 -26.27 -12.99 4.00
N THR A 357 -25.42 -13.40 3.05
CA THR A 357 -25.71 -14.52 2.15
C THR A 357 -24.51 -15.43 1.88
N ARG A 358 -23.27 -15.01 2.20
CA ARG A 358 -22.06 -15.79 1.90
C ARG A 358 -21.15 -15.94 3.11
N LEU A 359 -20.80 -17.18 3.42
CA LEU A 359 -19.77 -17.53 4.40
C LEU A 359 -18.68 -18.34 3.70
N SER A 360 -17.43 -17.98 3.94
CA SER A 360 -16.27 -18.74 3.47
C SER A 360 -15.33 -18.99 4.65
N ALA A 361 -15.01 -20.25 4.89
CA ALA A 361 -14.08 -20.70 5.93
C ALA A 361 -13.23 -21.87 5.41
N PRO A 362 -12.42 -21.66 4.35
CA PRO A 362 -11.62 -22.71 3.74
C PRO A 362 -10.54 -23.19 4.71
N LYS A 363 -10.17 -24.47 4.65
CA LYS A 363 -9.09 -25.05 5.47
C LYS A 363 -9.28 -24.85 6.98
N THR A 364 -10.53 -24.80 7.44
CA THR A 364 -10.86 -24.70 8.87
C THR A 364 -11.38 -26.04 9.40
N ASN A 365 -11.54 -26.15 10.72
CA ASN A 365 -12.22 -27.30 11.32
C ASN A 365 -13.69 -26.92 11.58
N VAL A 366 -14.62 -27.68 11.00
CA VAL A 366 -16.08 -27.51 11.15
C VAL A 366 -16.66 -28.74 11.84
N GLY A 367 -16.65 -28.71 13.17
CA GLY A 367 -17.31 -29.71 13.99
C GLY A 367 -18.79 -29.36 14.24
N ASN A 368 -19.43 -30.17 15.07
CA ASN A 368 -20.85 -30.07 15.36
C ASN A 368 -21.26 -28.71 15.96
N LYS A 369 -20.37 -28.06 16.72
CA LYS A 369 -20.61 -26.74 17.30
C LYS A 369 -20.65 -25.65 16.23
N GLU A 370 -19.68 -25.66 15.32
CA GLU A 370 -19.58 -24.72 14.21
C GLU A 370 -20.75 -24.92 13.23
N ALA A 371 -21.08 -26.16 12.88
CA ALA A 371 -22.23 -26.48 12.03
C ALA A 371 -23.54 -25.98 12.64
N SER A 372 -23.75 -26.21 13.95
CA SER A 372 -24.92 -25.70 14.66
C SER A 372 -24.95 -24.17 14.66
N ALA A 373 -23.82 -23.50 14.87
CA ALA A 373 -23.73 -22.04 14.81
C ALA A 373 -24.08 -21.49 13.41
N ILE A 374 -23.60 -22.13 12.34
CA ILE A 374 -23.92 -21.77 10.95
C ILE A 374 -25.43 -21.89 10.72
N VAL A 375 -26.02 -23.04 11.04
CA VAL A 375 -27.45 -23.29 10.83
C VAL A 375 -28.34 -22.34 11.62
N THR A 376 -28.01 -22.12 12.90
CA THR A 376 -28.83 -21.29 13.80
C THR A 376 -28.67 -19.79 13.56
N SER A 377 -27.49 -19.36 13.12
CA SER A 377 -27.19 -17.93 12.93
C SER A 377 -27.42 -17.45 11.51
N LEU A 378 -27.35 -18.33 10.50
CA LEU A 378 -27.38 -17.95 9.07
C LEU A 378 -28.53 -18.65 8.31
N PRO A 379 -29.80 -18.42 8.68
CA PRO A 379 -30.94 -19.12 8.08
C PRO A 379 -31.20 -18.79 6.59
N ASN A 380 -30.65 -17.68 6.10
CA ASN A 380 -30.77 -17.24 4.70
C ASN A 380 -29.46 -17.43 3.90
N LEU A 381 -28.54 -18.26 4.39
CA LEU A 381 -27.27 -18.50 3.73
C LEU A 381 -27.49 -19.09 2.33
N ARG A 382 -26.82 -18.52 1.34
CA ARG A 382 -26.91 -18.94 -0.07
C ARG A 382 -25.63 -19.55 -0.60
N TYR A 383 -24.49 -19.13 -0.07
CA TYR A 383 -23.19 -19.58 -0.52
C TYR A 383 -22.33 -19.94 0.69
N LEU A 384 -21.84 -21.18 0.71
CA LEU A 384 -20.97 -21.68 1.77
C LEU A 384 -19.71 -22.29 1.14
N VAL A 385 -18.54 -21.77 1.50
CA VAL A 385 -17.26 -22.27 0.99
C VAL A 385 -16.44 -22.80 2.16
N LEU A 386 -16.16 -24.10 2.15
CA LEU A 386 -15.44 -24.86 3.18
C LEU A 386 -14.37 -25.76 2.55
N ASN A 387 -13.92 -25.48 1.33
CA ASN A 387 -12.95 -26.34 0.65
C ASN A 387 -11.66 -26.52 1.47
N GLY A 388 -11.12 -27.74 1.47
CA GLY A 388 -9.94 -28.09 2.26
C GLY A 388 -10.17 -28.17 3.77
N ALA A 389 -11.42 -28.03 4.25
CA ALA A 389 -11.74 -28.09 5.67
C ALA A 389 -11.81 -29.53 6.20
N SER A 390 -11.61 -29.68 7.51
CA SER A 390 -11.94 -30.89 8.24
C SER A 390 -13.40 -30.80 8.69
N ILE A 391 -14.26 -31.71 8.24
CA ILE A 391 -15.71 -31.66 8.48
C ILE A 391 -16.21 -33.05 8.85
N GLU A 392 -16.70 -33.20 10.09
CA GLU A 392 -17.38 -34.42 10.51
C GLU A 392 -18.63 -34.65 9.64
N GLN A 393 -18.88 -35.89 9.21
CA GLN A 393 -20.04 -36.24 8.39
C GLN A 393 -21.36 -35.72 8.98
N GLU A 394 -21.57 -35.87 10.29
CA GLU A 394 -22.77 -35.38 10.99
C GLU A 394 -22.90 -33.85 10.92
N SER A 395 -21.77 -33.15 10.95
CA SER A 395 -21.72 -31.68 10.85
C SER A 395 -22.12 -31.21 9.45
N LEU A 396 -21.66 -31.89 8.40
CA LEU A 396 -22.08 -31.60 7.03
C LEU A 396 -23.58 -31.90 6.83
N VAL A 397 -24.05 -33.04 7.32
CA VAL A 397 -25.48 -33.40 7.29
C VAL A 397 -26.32 -32.33 8.00
N MET A 398 -25.88 -31.85 9.17
CA MET A 398 -26.56 -30.79 9.90
C MET A 398 -26.68 -29.51 9.07
N ILE A 399 -25.61 -29.10 8.38
CA ILE A 399 -25.61 -27.91 7.50
C ILE A 399 -26.58 -28.09 6.32
N LEU A 400 -26.51 -29.23 5.61
CA LEU A 400 -27.40 -29.52 4.47
C LEU A 400 -28.88 -29.60 4.89
N GLN A 401 -29.14 -30.08 6.11
CA GLN A 401 -30.47 -30.13 6.67
C GLN A 401 -30.95 -28.76 7.19
N GLY A 402 -30.07 -27.90 7.68
CA GLY A 402 -30.44 -26.60 8.25
C GLY A 402 -30.52 -25.45 7.25
N CYS A 403 -29.54 -25.34 6.35
CA CYS A 403 -29.39 -24.20 5.44
C CYS A 403 -30.17 -24.41 4.13
N LYS A 404 -31.49 -24.26 4.18
CA LYS A 404 -32.41 -24.57 3.05
C LYS A 404 -32.36 -23.63 1.84
N GLN A 405 -31.63 -22.51 1.93
CA GLN A 405 -31.52 -21.53 0.85
C GLN A 405 -30.17 -21.60 0.11
N LEU A 406 -29.37 -22.64 0.38
CA LEU A 406 -28.09 -22.83 -0.30
C LEU A 406 -28.31 -22.97 -1.81
N ILE A 407 -27.61 -22.12 -2.54
CA ILE A 407 -27.44 -22.16 -3.99
C ILE A 407 -26.13 -22.86 -4.33
N GLU A 408 -25.12 -22.66 -3.49
CA GLU A 408 -23.78 -23.19 -3.64
C GLU A 408 -23.20 -23.63 -2.30
N ILE A 409 -22.60 -24.82 -2.29
CA ILE A 409 -21.73 -25.27 -1.22
C ILE A 409 -20.47 -25.91 -1.83
N ASP A 410 -19.31 -25.41 -1.42
CA ASP A 410 -18.00 -25.90 -1.82
C ASP A 410 -17.35 -26.61 -0.64
N VAL A 411 -17.33 -27.94 -0.69
CA VAL A 411 -16.72 -28.84 0.28
C VAL A 411 -15.77 -29.78 -0.45
N ARG A 412 -15.02 -29.27 -1.44
CA ARG A 412 -13.97 -30.01 -2.14
C ARG A 412 -12.75 -30.21 -1.27
N ASP A 413 -12.03 -31.31 -1.51
CA ASP A 413 -10.77 -31.64 -0.85
C ASP A 413 -10.86 -31.62 0.70
N CYS A 414 -12.03 -31.97 1.24
CA CYS A 414 -12.28 -32.02 2.68
C CYS A 414 -11.95 -33.40 3.27
N ASP A 415 -11.51 -33.41 4.53
CA ASP A 415 -11.44 -34.65 5.31
C ASP A 415 -12.73 -34.83 6.13
N GLY A 416 -13.14 -36.09 6.35
CA GLY A 416 -14.21 -36.46 7.29
C GLY A 416 -15.52 -36.94 6.66
N PHE A 417 -15.63 -36.99 5.33
CA PHE A 417 -16.75 -37.63 4.62
C PHE A 417 -16.35 -38.06 3.20
N ASP A 418 -17.02 -39.08 2.66
CA ASP A 418 -16.80 -39.58 1.30
C ASP A 418 -17.57 -38.75 0.25
N GLU A 419 -16.90 -38.34 -0.83
CA GLU A 419 -17.52 -37.65 -1.96
C GLU A 419 -18.67 -38.42 -2.63
N ASP A 420 -18.64 -39.75 -2.57
CA ASP A 420 -19.62 -40.68 -3.14
C ASP A 420 -20.71 -41.11 -2.14
N ASP A 421 -20.74 -40.53 -0.93
CA ASP A 421 -21.73 -40.86 0.10
C ASP A 421 -23.16 -40.59 -0.40
N ALA A 422 -23.95 -41.68 -0.51
CA ALA A 422 -25.29 -41.64 -1.08
C ALA A 422 -26.28 -40.80 -0.26
N GLU A 423 -26.09 -40.68 1.07
CA GLU A 423 -26.94 -39.86 1.93
C GLU A 423 -26.64 -38.38 1.71
N ILE A 424 -25.36 -37.99 1.69
CA ILE A 424 -24.91 -36.62 1.43
C ILE A 424 -25.37 -36.16 0.06
N LEU A 425 -25.15 -36.97 -0.99
CA LEU A 425 -25.58 -36.67 -2.36
C LEU A 425 -27.09 -36.47 -2.46
N LYS A 426 -27.87 -37.31 -1.75
CA LYS A 426 -29.33 -37.17 -1.70
C LYS A 426 -29.75 -35.89 -0.97
N LEU A 427 -29.13 -35.57 0.16
CA LEU A 427 -29.41 -34.35 0.92
C LEU A 427 -29.07 -33.09 0.11
N ALA A 428 -27.95 -33.11 -0.62
CA ALA A 428 -27.48 -31.98 -1.42
C ALA A 428 -28.16 -31.85 -2.80
N SER A 429 -28.97 -32.84 -3.23
CA SER A 429 -29.58 -32.89 -4.57
C SER A 429 -30.41 -31.67 -5.00
N HIS A 430 -30.89 -30.87 -4.05
CA HIS A 430 -31.66 -29.66 -4.29
C HIS A 430 -30.79 -28.39 -4.45
N ILE A 431 -29.49 -28.49 -4.16
CA ILE A 431 -28.52 -27.39 -4.23
C ILE A 431 -27.96 -27.33 -5.65
N PRO A 432 -28.17 -26.24 -6.41
CA PRO A 432 -27.72 -26.11 -7.79
C PRO A 432 -26.22 -26.33 -8.01
N SER A 433 -25.37 -25.91 -7.06
CA SER A 433 -23.92 -26.02 -7.12
C SER A 433 -23.38 -26.73 -5.87
N PHE A 434 -23.44 -28.06 -5.86
CA PHE A 434 -22.82 -28.90 -4.84
C PHE A 434 -21.45 -29.38 -5.34
N MET A 435 -20.37 -28.98 -4.68
CA MET A 435 -19.00 -29.38 -5.04
C MET A 435 -18.34 -30.12 -3.88
N CYS A 436 -18.23 -31.44 -3.98
CA CYS A 436 -17.60 -32.30 -2.97
C CYS A 436 -16.36 -33.06 -3.46
N LYS A 437 -15.94 -32.83 -4.70
CA LYS A 437 -14.85 -33.60 -5.31
C LYS A 437 -13.55 -33.51 -4.52
N GLY A 438 -12.85 -34.63 -4.36
CA GLY A 438 -11.59 -34.77 -3.62
C GLY A 438 -11.78 -35.02 -2.13
N SER A 439 -13.01 -35.05 -1.63
CA SER A 439 -13.30 -35.25 -0.21
C SER A 439 -13.36 -36.73 0.15
N TYR A 440 -12.77 -37.07 1.28
CA TYR A 440 -12.63 -38.46 1.69
C TYR A 440 -12.82 -38.64 3.20
N LEU A 441 -13.30 -39.83 3.57
CA LEU A 441 -13.29 -40.29 4.93
C LEU A 441 -11.92 -40.92 5.21
N TYR A 442 -11.19 -40.44 6.21
CA TYR A 442 -9.93 -41.06 6.60
C TYR A 442 -10.21 -42.44 7.22
N ASP A 443 -9.81 -43.51 6.52
CA ASP A 443 -9.78 -44.85 7.09
C ASP A 443 -8.39 -45.11 7.70
N PRO A 444 -8.26 -45.21 9.04
CA PRO A 444 -6.99 -45.49 9.69
C PRO A 444 -6.35 -46.83 9.30
N PHE A 445 -7.10 -47.71 8.62
CA PHE A 445 -6.64 -49.03 8.19
C PHE A 445 -6.11 -49.06 6.75
N ASP A 446 -6.37 -48.04 5.93
CA ASP A 446 -5.85 -47.95 4.55
C ASP A 446 -4.32 -47.69 4.51
N ASP A 447 -3.76 -47.10 5.57
CA ASP A 447 -2.31 -46.82 5.68
C ASP A 447 -1.46 -48.08 5.98
N TYR A 448 -2.07 -49.23 6.29
CA TYR A 448 -1.31 -50.47 6.50
C TYR A 448 -0.92 -51.18 5.20
N GLU A 449 -1.60 -50.91 4.07
CA GLU A 449 -1.26 -51.52 2.78
C GLU A 449 -0.37 -50.64 1.88
N HIS A 450 -0.21 -49.34 2.19
CA HIS A 450 0.56 -48.40 1.36
C HIS A 450 1.96 -48.03 1.89
N THR A 451 2.41 -48.59 3.02
CA THR A 451 3.77 -48.34 3.55
C THR A 451 4.90 -49.09 2.85
N GLN A 452 4.60 -49.86 1.79
CA GLN A 452 5.61 -50.31 0.83
C GLN A 452 5.28 -49.76 -0.55
N ILE A 453 6.11 -48.80 -1.00
CA ILE A 453 6.10 -48.12 -2.31
C ILE A 453 5.43 -46.73 -2.28
N ASP A 454 6.15 -45.70 -1.79
CA ASP A 454 6.75 -44.68 -2.67
C ASP A 454 7.49 -43.61 -1.81
N HIS A 455 8.80 -43.75 -1.66
CA HIS A 455 9.66 -42.70 -1.11
C HIS A 455 9.83 -41.58 -2.15
N ASN A 456 8.79 -40.78 -2.42
CA ASN A 456 8.92 -39.55 -3.18
C ASN A 456 7.69 -38.62 -3.16
N TYR A 457 7.19 -38.24 -1.96
CA TYR A 457 6.39 -37.01 -1.87
C TYR A 457 6.89 -36.06 -0.79
N ARG A 458 7.04 -34.82 -1.24
CA ARG A 458 7.68 -33.69 -0.59
C ARG A 458 6.95 -33.28 0.69
N VAL A 459 7.76 -33.06 1.72
CA VAL A 459 7.46 -32.39 2.98
C VAL A 459 6.76 -31.04 2.71
N TYR A 460 5.46 -30.95 2.96
CA TYR A 460 4.83 -29.68 3.31
C TYR A 460 4.95 -29.53 4.83
N GLY A 461 6.02 -28.86 5.25
CA GLY A 461 6.14 -28.41 6.63
C GLY A 461 5.24 -27.20 6.84
N TYR A 462 4.20 -27.36 7.65
CA TYR A 462 3.81 -26.41 8.70
C TYR A 462 3.06 -27.22 9.75
N GLY A 463 3.81 -27.66 10.77
CA GLY A 463 3.26 -28.36 11.91
C GLY A 463 2.39 -27.43 12.74
N CYS A 464 1.13 -27.81 12.91
CA CYS A 464 0.38 -27.47 14.11
C CYS A 464 1.04 -28.21 15.28
N CYS A 465 1.97 -27.56 15.97
CA CYS A 465 2.38 -28.03 17.29
C CYS A 465 1.27 -27.68 18.28
N TYR A 466 0.45 -28.69 18.60
CA TYR A 466 -0.32 -28.73 19.83
C TYR A 466 0.67 -28.96 20.97
N ASP A 467 0.99 -27.93 21.75
CA ASP A 467 1.58 -28.14 23.06
C ASP A 467 0.45 -28.49 24.03
N TYR A 468 0.37 -29.78 24.37
CA TYR A 468 -0.23 -30.24 25.62
C TYR A 468 0.78 -29.98 26.73
N ASP A 469 0.48 -29.03 27.61
CA ASP A 469 0.50 -29.17 29.08
C ASP A 469 0.01 -27.89 29.78
#